data_AF-A0A3D0HK51-F1
#
_entry.id   AF-A0A3D0HK51-F1
#
_cell.length_a   1.000
_cell.length_b   1.000
_cell.length_c   1.000
_cell.angle_alpha   90.00
_cell.angle_beta   90.00
_cell.angle_gamma   90.00
#
_symmetry.space_group_name_H-M   'P 1'
#
loop_
_entity.id
_entity.type
_entity.pdbx_description
1 polymer ?
#
loop_
_entity_poly.entity_id
_entity_poly.type
_entity_poly.pdbx_seq_one_letter_code
_entity_poly.pdbx_strand_id
1 'polypeptide(L)'
;VLPTLIIEFTVRLGYAIFAVATLSFLGAGLEAGSPDWGTQVADTWSLIFTNVWWPTLFPSLAIASVAVSINLISDALLEVFEL
;
A
#
# COMPACT_ATOMS: atom_id res chain seq x y z
N VAL A 1 -17.15 21.31 7.68
CA VAL A 1 -16.87 20.14 8.56
C VAL A 1 -16.85 18.82 7.78
N LEU A 2 -17.87 18.49 6.98
CA LEU A 2 -17.88 17.25 6.18
C LEU A 2 -16.70 17.14 5.19
N PRO A 3 -16.32 18.19 4.42
CA PRO A 3 -15.18 18.12 3.49
C PRO A 3 -13.86 17.79 4.19
N THR A 4 -13.58 18.47 5.31
CA THR A 4 -12.39 18.23 6.12
C THR A 4 -12.31 16.81 6.67
N LEU A 5 -13.46 16.23 7.07
CA LEU A 5 -13.52 14.84 7.55
C LEU A 5 -13.19 13.84 6.43
N ILE A 6 -13.71 14.08 5.22
CA ILE A 6 -13.48 13.21 4.05
C ILE A 6 -12.00 13.26 3.64
N ILE A 7 -11.39 14.44 3.64
CA ILE A 7 -9.97 14.62 3.33
C ILE A 7 -9.11 13.89 4.37
N GLU A 8 -9.32 14.15 5.66
CA GLU A 8 -8.59 13.48 6.75
C GLU A 8 -8.74 11.96 6.70
N PHE A 9 -9.94 11.47 6.39
CA PHE A 9 -10.19 10.04 6.23
C PHE A 9 -9.36 9.45 5.09
N THR A 10 -9.31 10.11 3.92
CA THR A 10 -8.60 9.59 2.75
C THR A 10 -7.08 9.61 2.96
N VAL A 11 -6.56 10.65 3.62
CA VAL A 11 -5.14 10.72 4.04
C VAL A 11 -4.80 9.59 5.02
N ARG A 12 -5.64 9.36 6.04
CA ARG A 12 -5.44 8.27 7.01
C ARG A 12 -5.53 6.89 6.37
N LEU A 13 -6.39 6.72 5.37
CA LEU A 13 -6.49 5.48 4.62
C LEU A 13 -5.18 5.17 3.87
N GLY A 14 -4.57 6.18 3.24
CA GLY A 14 -3.26 6.04 2.61
C GLY A 14 -2.17 5.58 3.61
N TYR A 15 -2.12 6.20 4.80
CA TYR A 15 -1.21 5.77 5.86
C TYR A 15 -1.49 4.35 6.36
N ALA A 16 -2.76 3.98 6.52
CA ALA A 16 -3.14 2.65 6.98
C ALA A 16 -2.66 1.56 6.03
N ILE A 17 -2.76 1.77 4.72
CA ILE A 17 -2.29 0.80 3.71
C ILE A 17 -0.77 0.63 3.79
N PHE A 18 -0.04 1.73 3.88
CA PHE A 18 1.41 1.66 4.05
C PHE A 18 1.81 0.94 5.35
N ALA A 19 1.09 1.21 6.44
CA ALA A 19 1.32 0.55 7.72
C ALA A 19 1.05 -0.96 7.65
N VAL A 20 -0.07 -1.38 7.04
CA VAL A 20 -0.42 -2.80 6.88
C VAL A 20 0.60 -3.53 6.00
N ALA A 21 0.99 -2.94 4.88
CA ALA A 21 2.01 -3.51 4.00
C ALA A 21 3.36 -3.66 4.74
N THR A 22 3.76 -2.64 5.51
CA THR A 22 5.00 -2.66 6.31
C THR A 22 4.95 -3.72 7.40
N LEU A 23 3.85 -3.81 8.14
CA LEU A 23 3.67 -4.81 9.19
C LEU A 23 3.70 -6.22 8.62
N SER A 24 3.06 -6.43 7.47
CA SER A 24 3.06 -7.73 6.79
C SER A 24 4.46 -8.11 6.33
N PHE A 25 5.23 -7.15 5.80
CA PHE A 25 6.63 -7.35 5.47
C PHE A 25 7.50 -7.71 6.69
N LEU A 26 7.22 -7.12 7.86
CA LEU A 26 7.94 -7.40 9.11
C LEU A 26 7.52 -8.71 9.80
N GLY A 27 6.57 -9.45 9.23
CA GLY A 27 6.11 -10.74 9.77
C GLY A 27 4.93 -10.64 10.74
N ALA A 28 4.29 -9.48 10.88
CA ALA A 28 3.02 -9.29 11.59
C ALA A 28 1.80 -9.41 10.65
N GLY A 29 2.01 -9.91 9.43
CA GLY A 29 0.99 -10.09 8.41
C GLY A 29 0.18 -11.38 8.57
N LEU A 30 -0.57 -11.69 7.52
CA LEU A 30 -1.28 -12.96 7.42
C LEU A 30 -0.30 -14.13 7.21
N GLU A 31 -0.78 -15.35 7.48
CA GLU A 31 0.01 -16.57 7.35
C GLU A 31 0.59 -16.77 5.92
N ALA A 32 1.72 -17.46 5.83
CA ALA A 32 2.36 -17.77 4.55
C ALA A 32 1.40 -18.60 3.66
N GLY A 33 1.26 -18.19 2.40
CA GLY A 33 0.30 -18.78 1.45
C GLY A 33 -1.05 -18.06 1.39
N SER A 34 -1.31 -17.10 2.29
CA SER A 34 -2.42 -16.17 2.14
C SER A 34 -2.16 -15.18 0.99
N PRO A 35 -3.22 -14.64 0.33
CA PRO A 35 -3.07 -13.66 -0.73
C PRO A 35 -2.74 -12.26 -0.18
N ASP A 36 -1.66 -12.14 0.60
CA ASP A 36 -1.15 -10.88 1.17
C ASP A 36 0.10 -10.42 0.41
N TRP A 37 0.09 -9.20 -0.14
CA TRP A 37 1.22 -8.68 -0.93
C TRP A 37 2.44 -8.32 -0.07
N GLY A 38 2.26 -7.89 1.18
CA GLY A 38 3.38 -7.51 2.05
C GLY A 38 4.17 -8.73 2.51
N THR A 39 3.48 -9.80 2.90
CA THR A 39 4.08 -11.11 3.19
C THR A 39 4.76 -11.67 1.94
N GLN A 40 4.16 -11.57 0.76
CA GLN A 40 4.80 -12.00 -0.49
C GLN A 40 6.13 -11.28 -0.75
N VAL A 41 6.20 -9.95 -0.53
CA VAL A 41 7.47 -9.20 -0.65
C VAL A 41 8.50 -9.70 0.38
N ALA A 42 8.08 -10.00 1.60
CA ALA A 42 8.97 -10.54 2.64
C ALA A 42 9.46 -11.97 2.38
N ASP A 43 8.68 -12.78 1.68
CA ASP A 43 9.08 -14.14 1.32
C ASP A 43 10.08 -14.13 0.15
N THR A 44 9.99 -13.15 -0.75
CA THR A 44 10.74 -13.16 -2.01
C THR A 44 11.88 -12.14 -2.08
N TRP A 45 12.01 -11.19 -1.14
CA TRP A 45 13.00 -10.10 -1.26
C TRP A 45 14.44 -10.59 -1.49
N SER A 46 14.83 -11.72 -0.88
CA SER A 46 16.17 -12.28 -1.05
C SER A 46 16.45 -12.77 -2.47
N LEU A 47 15.41 -13.10 -3.25
CA LEU A 47 15.52 -13.55 -4.64
C LEU A 47 16.03 -12.44 -5.58
N ILE A 48 15.92 -11.17 -5.17
CA ILE A 48 16.50 -10.04 -5.90
C ILE A 48 18.01 -10.25 -6.09
N PHE A 49 18.69 -10.75 -5.07
CA PHE A 49 20.14 -11.00 -5.12
C PHE A 49 20.52 -12.23 -5.95
N THR A 50 19.55 -13.07 -6.33
CA THR A 50 19.76 -14.25 -7.18
C THR A 50 19.33 -14.01 -8.62
N ASN A 51 19.18 -12.75 -9.04
CA ASN A 51 18.67 -12.36 -10.38
C ASN A 51 17.20 -12.77 -10.64
N VAL A 52 16.46 -13.14 -9.60
CA VAL A 52 15.04 -13.51 -9.63
C VAL A 52 14.24 -12.39 -8.96
N TRP A 53 14.16 -11.23 -9.62
CA TRP A 53 13.59 -10.01 -9.05
C TRP A 53 12.07 -9.89 -9.21
N TRP A 54 11.50 -10.56 -10.21
CA TRP A 54 10.09 -10.42 -10.57
C TRP A 54 9.10 -10.82 -9.47
N PRO A 55 9.33 -11.85 -8.63
CA PRO A 55 8.37 -12.23 -7.59
C PRO A 55 8.22 -11.15 -6.52
N THR A 56 9.26 -10.35 -6.30
CA THR A 56 9.25 -9.23 -5.36
C THR A 56 8.70 -7.95 -6.01
N LEU A 57 9.04 -7.72 -7.28
CA LEU A 57 8.67 -6.47 -7.96
C LEU A 57 7.16 -6.34 -8.16
N PHE A 58 6.47 -7.37 -8.62
CA PHE A 58 5.05 -7.27 -8.95
C PHE A 58 4.15 -6.97 -7.74
N PRO A 59 4.28 -7.67 -6.59
CA PRO A 59 3.53 -7.33 -5.38
C PRO A 59 3.89 -5.95 -4.85
N SER A 60 5.17 -5.55 -4.92
CA SER A 60 5.60 -4.21 -4.51
C SER A 60 4.95 -3.11 -5.36
N LEU A 61 4.86 -3.32 -6.68
CA LEU A 61 4.19 -2.40 -7.60
C LEU A 61 2.67 -2.36 -7.37
N ALA A 62 2.05 -3.47 -7.00
CA ALA A 62 0.62 -3.51 -6.65
C ALA A 62 0.32 -2.69 -5.39
N ILE A 63 1.16 -2.80 -4.35
CA ILE A 63 1.04 -1.97 -3.14
C ILE A 63 1.21 -0.48 -3.50
N ALA A 64 2.26 -0.16 -4.28
CA ALA A 64 2.54 1.21 -4.69
C ALA A 64 1.41 1.81 -5.52
N SER A 65 0.82 1.06 -6.46
CA SER A 65 -0.26 1.56 -7.30
C SER A 65 -1.52 1.86 -6.49
N VAL A 66 -1.90 0.99 -5.54
CA VAL A 66 -3.04 1.24 -4.64
C VAL A 66 -2.80 2.48 -3.78
N ALA A 67 -1.60 2.63 -3.21
CA ALA A 67 -1.25 3.79 -2.43
C ALA A 67 -1.34 5.08 -3.26
N VAL A 68 -0.80 5.08 -4.48
CA VAL A 68 -0.88 6.22 -5.40
C VAL A 68 -2.32 6.52 -5.80
N SER A 69 -3.14 5.51 -6.14
CA SER A 69 -4.54 5.71 -6.50
C SER A 69 -5.33 6.39 -5.38
N ILE A 70 -5.07 6.03 -4.12
CA ILE A 70 -5.76 6.65 -2.98
C ILE A 70 -5.29 8.08 -2.74
N ASN A 71 -4.00 8.36 -2.93
CA ASN A 71 -3.50 9.75 -2.91
C ASN A 71 -4.18 10.58 -4.01
N LEU A 72 -4.24 10.09 -5.25
CA LEU A 72 -4.91 10.78 -6.36
C LEU A 72 -6.41 11.01 -6.10
N ILE A 73 -7.09 10.04 -5.48
CA ILE A 73 -8.50 10.22 -5.06
C ILE A 73 -8.59 11.32 -3.99
N SER A 74 -7.65 11.38 -3.05
CA SER A 74 -7.60 12.44 -2.03
C SER A 74 -7.46 13.81 -2.68
N ASP A 75 -6.55 13.93 -3.65
CA ASP A 75 -6.30 15.16 -4.40
C ASP A 75 -7.52 15.58 -5.23
N ALA A 76 -8.16 14.64 -5.92
CA ALA A 76 -9.37 14.92 -6.70
C ALA A 76 -10.54 15.34 -5.80
N LEU A 77 -10.68 14.73 -4.62
CA LEU A 77 -11.69 15.12 -3.64
C LEU A 77 -11.40 16.53 -3.09
N LEU A 78 -10.13 16.84 -2.78
CA LEU A 78 -9.71 18.18 -2.39
C LEU A 78 -10.13 19.24 -3.42
N GLU A 79 -9.86 18.96 -4.70
CA GLU A 79 -10.22 19.85 -5.81
C GLU A 79 -11.75 20.04 -5.93
N VAL A 80 -12.53 18.96 -5.85
CA VAL A 80 -14.00 19.03 -5.92
C VAL A 80 -14.60 19.85 -4.76
N PHE A 81 -13.96 19.84 -3.59
CA PHE A 81 -14.43 20.60 -2.44
C PHE A 81 -13.95 22.06 -2.41
N GLU A 82 -13.22 22.52 -3.45
CA GLU A 82 -12.66 23.88 -3.59
C GLU A 82 -11.96 24.40 -2.31
N LEU A 83 -11.21 23.52 -1.63
CA LEU A 83 -10.35 23.88 -0.50
C LEU A 83 -8.91 24.19 -0.92
#